data_AF-A0A9W6LK16-F1
#
_entry.id   AF-A0A9W6LK16-F1
#
_cell.length_a   1.000
_cell.length_b   1.000
_cell.length_c   1.000
_cell.angle_alpha   90.00
_cell.angle_beta   90.00
_cell.angle_gamma   90.00
#
_symmetry.space_group_name_H-M   'P 1'
#
loop_
_entity.id
_entity.type
_entity.pdbx_description
1 polymer ?
#
loop_
_entity_poly.entity_id
_entity_poly.type
_entity_poly.pdbx_seq_one_letter_code
_entity_poly.pdbx_strand_id
1 'polypeptide(L)'
;MIALVFHPVFDYLKKFLKYRGLTAVVTIILVIVLFLFPFVYVSYQIILEAGELIKGVNLPELINEIMSHPLLSKILEKLSFITGGDIASLEIIIKNELSGLLKEGALRIAHGFGDILSLFLNLILTFFIAFFFLKDGHHFVKKIEEFLPFAEVDKTSIRNQIRNIIYTTFYGGILIAMLQGTILGITFYFLDMPSSTLWGFATAVASFIPVLGAFAVWGPASIYLLAKGLIIKGLILVMVGAFIISLIDNVLKPLIIKGKVKLPLIFIFLSVLGGIKIFGLIGFIIGPLVFSLFVSFLEILKNFIGGSENV
;
A
#
# COMPACT_ATOMS: atom_id res chain seq x y z
N MET A 1 13.37 -1.24 7.19
CA MET A 1 13.23 -0.86 5.76
C MET A 1 13.87 0.49 5.47
N ILE A 2 13.37 1.59 6.06
CA ILE A 2 13.88 2.96 5.86
C ILE A 2 15.41 3.04 5.99
N ALA A 3 15.97 2.57 7.11
CA ALA A 3 17.42 2.65 7.35
C ALA A 3 18.27 1.97 6.27
N LEU A 4 17.81 0.85 5.71
CA LEU A 4 18.57 0.09 4.71
C LEU A 4 18.41 0.68 3.31
N VAL A 5 17.22 1.18 2.99
CA VAL A 5 16.93 1.86 1.72
C VAL A 5 17.65 3.19 1.61
N PHE A 6 17.66 3.98 2.69
CA PHE A 6 18.30 5.30 2.73
C PHE A 6 19.76 5.25 3.19
N HIS A 7 20.33 4.06 3.36
CA HIS A 7 21.76 3.90 3.68
C HIS A 7 22.69 4.57 2.66
N PRO A 8 22.44 4.53 1.33
CA PRO A 8 23.29 5.24 0.36
C PRO A 8 23.27 6.77 0.56
N VAL A 9 22.14 7.34 0.98
CA VAL A 9 22.01 8.76 1.31
C VAL A 9 22.81 9.08 2.57
N PHE A 10 22.73 8.23 3.59
CA PHE A 10 23.54 8.35 4.80
C PHE A 10 25.05 8.29 4.49
N ASP A 11 25.50 7.34 3.67
CA ASP A 11 26.91 7.22 3.27
C ASP A 11 27.39 8.42 2.45
N TYR A 12 26.52 8.98 1.59
CA TYR A 12 26.81 10.20 0.85
C TYR A 12 26.97 11.40 1.81
N LEU A 13 26.05 11.58 2.76
CA LEU A 13 26.08 12.67 3.74
C LEU A 13 27.26 12.55 4.72
N LYS A 14 27.69 11.32 5.03
CA LYS A 14 28.88 11.05 5.85
C LYS A 14 30.18 11.63 5.26
N LYS A 15 30.22 11.86 3.94
CA LYS A 15 31.36 12.55 3.29
C LYS A 15 31.47 14.03 3.70
N PHE A 16 30.35 14.65 4.08
CA PHE A 16 30.28 16.07 4.44
C PHE A 16 30.16 16.28 5.96
N LEU A 17 29.58 15.32 6.69
CA LEU A 17 29.33 15.42 8.13
C LEU A 17 30.25 14.50 8.93
N LYS A 18 31.00 15.09 9.87
CA LYS A 18 32.00 14.39 10.68
C LYS A 18 31.41 13.44 11.72
N TYR A 19 30.19 13.73 12.21
CA TYR A 19 29.53 12.97 13.28
C TYR A 19 28.47 12.02 12.74
N ARG A 20 28.57 10.72 13.09
CA ARG A 20 27.62 9.67 12.68
C ARG A 20 26.19 9.96 13.14
N GLY A 21 26.03 10.40 14.39
CA GLY A 21 24.72 10.76 14.94
C GLY A 21 24.06 11.91 14.17
N LEU A 22 24.82 12.97 13.88
CA LEU A 22 24.33 14.11 13.11
C LEU A 22 23.92 13.68 11.68
N THR A 23 24.72 12.83 11.04
CA THR A 23 24.42 12.29 9.71
C THR A 23 23.10 11.50 9.71
N ALA A 24 22.85 10.70 10.75
CA ALA A 24 21.61 9.94 10.90
C ALA A 24 20.40 10.86 11.12
N VAL A 25 20.54 11.90 11.96
CA VAL A 25 19.49 12.92 12.16
C VAL A 25 19.17 13.62 10.83
N VAL A 26 20.18 14.11 10.11
CA VAL A 26 19.99 14.83 8.84
C VAL A 26 19.34 13.91 7.79
N THR A 27 19.76 12.65 7.70
CA THR A 27 19.14 11.67 6.80
C THR A 27 17.67 11.47 7.14
N ILE A 28 17.33 11.36 8.42
CA ILE A 28 15.93 11.19 8.85
C ILE A 28 15.11 12.44 8.61
N ILE A 29 15.64 13.63 8.89
CA ILE A 29 14.96 14.89 8.57
C ILE A 29 14.69 14.96 7.08
N LEU A 30 15.64 14.58 6.23
CA LEU A 30 15.45 14.54 4.78
C LEU A 30 14.35 13.56 4.37
N VAL A 31 14.33 12.35 4.96
CA VAL A 31 13.25 11.37 4.72
C VAL A 31 11.90 11.90 5.20
N ILE A 32 11.84 12.50 6.39
CA ILE A 32 10.64 13.14 6.94
C ILE A 32 10.14 14.19 5.96
N VAL A 33 10.97 15.15 5.57
CA VAL A 33 10.56 16.22 4.65
C VAL A 33 10.09 15.65 3.31
N LEU A 34 10.82 14.68 2.75
CA LEU A 34 10.51 14.08 1.46
C LEU A 34 9.19 13.28 1.46
N PHE A 35 8.83 12.62 2.56
CA PHE A 35 7.58 11.84 2.66
C PHE A 35 6.42 12.61 3.32
N LEU A 36 6.63 13.29 4.44
CA LEU A 36 5.57 14.01 5.16
C LEU A 36 5.08 15.23 4.42
N PHE A 37 5.94 16.00 3.75
CA PHE A 37 5.48 17.20 3.05
C PHE A 37 4.42 16.91 1.97
N PRO A 38 4.67 16.02 0.98
CA PRO A 38 3.65 15.71 0.00
C PRO A 38 2.44 15.00 0.62
N PHE A 39 2.65 14.16 1.63
CA PHE A 39 1.57 13.45 2.33
C PHE A 39 0.61 14.40 3.07
N VAL A 40 1.15 15.34 3.87
CA VAL A 40 0.35 16.31 4.61
C VAL A 40 -0.37 17.24 3.64
N TYR A 41 0.30 17.68 2.58
CA TYR A 41 -0.33 18.53 1.56
C TYR A 41 -1.52 17.84 0.89
N VAL A 42 -1.33 16.60 0.40
CA VAL A 42 -2.40 15.82 -0.24
C VAL A 42 -3.52 15.50 0.75
N SER A 43 -3.18 15.10 1.98
CA SER A 43 -4.17 14.80 3.01
C SER A 43 -5.00 16.02 3.38
N TYR A 44 -4.37 17.20 3.50
CA TYR A 44 -5.06 18.45 3.76
C TYR A 44 -6.04 18.81 2.65
N GLN A 45 -5.63 18.69 1.39
CA GLN A 45 -6.52 18.93 0.24
C GLN A 45 -7.71 17.98 0.24
N ILE A 46 -7.47 16.68 0.45
CA ILE A 46 -8.54 15.68 0.50
C ILE A 46 -9.49 15.96 1.68
N ILE A 47 -8.99 16.30 2.87
CA ILE A 47 -9.85 16.56 4.04
C ILE A 47 -10.75 17.77 3.80
N LEU A 48 -10.23 18.84 3.19
CA LEU A 48 -11.04 20.01 2.87
C LEU A 48 -12.13 19.66 1.85
N GLU A 49 -11.76 19.04 0.74
CA GLU A 49 -12.66 18.75 -0.37
C GLU A 49 -13.68 17.65 -0.01
N ALA A 50 -13.24 16.59 0.69
CA ALA A 50 -14.12 15.51 1.16
C ALA A 50 -14.96 15.93 2.37
N GLY A 51 -14.44 16.76 3.26
CA GLY A 51 -15.15 17.23 4.46
C GLY A 51 -16.36 18.11 4.13
N GLU A 52 -16.26 18.91 3.07
CA GLU A 52 -17.40 19.68 2.55
C GLU A 52 -18.44 18.78 1.86
N LEU A 53 -18.00 17.76 1.11
CA LEU A 53 -18.89 16.78 0.48
C LEU A 53 -19.64 15.93 1.50
N ILE A 54 -18.98 15.46 2.56
CA ILE A 54 -19.61 14.59 3.57
C ILE A 54 -20.68 15.35 4.36
N LYS A 55 -20.53 16.66 4.56
CA LYS A 55 -21.52 17.50 5.26
C LYS A 55 -22.68 17.93 4.37
N GLY A 56 -22.47 18.02 3.05
CA GLY A 56 -23.48 18.49 2.10
C GLY A 56 -24.24 17.38 1.36
N VAL A 57 -23.74 16.14 1.35
CA VAL A 57 -24.32 15.05 0.55
C VAL A 57 -25.24 14.17 1.40
N ASN A 58 -26.55 14.27 1.16
CA ASN A 58 -27.50 13.24 1.54
C ASN A 58 -27.27 12.01 0.65
N LEU A 59 -26.58 10.98 1.17
CA LEU A 59 -26.36 9.71 0.46
C LEU A 59 -27.65 9.14 -0.18
N PRO A 60 -28.83 9.18 0.47
CA PRO A 60 -30.07 8.73 -0.16
C PRO A 60 -30.49 9.55 -1.39
N GLU A 61 -30.29 10.86 -1.38
CA GLU A 61 -30.59 11.74 -2.52
C GLU A 61 -29.62 11.51 -3.67
N LEU A 62 -28.32 11.41 -3.37
CA LEU A 62 -27.29 11.08 -4.38
C LEU A 62 -27.58 9.76 -5.08
N ILE A 63 -27.95 8.72 -4.31
CA ILE A 63 -28.31 7.41 -4.87
C ILE A 63 -29.54 7.54 -5.77
N ASN A 64 -30.56 8.30 -5.37
CA ASN A 64 -31.76 8.50 -6.18
C ASN A 64 -31.48 9.29 -7.46
N GLU A 65 -30.59 10.28 -7.43
CA GLU A 65 -30.16 11.07 -8.59
C GLU A 65 -29.33 10.25 -9.58
N ILE A 66 -28.47 9.35 -9.09
CA ILE A 66 -27.73 8.39 -9.92
C ILE A 66 -28.70 7.42 -10.60
N MET A 67 -29.71 6.94 -9.85
CA MET A 67 -30.68 5.96 -10.34
C MET A 67 -31.69 6.56 -11.34
N SER A 68 -32.02 7.84 -11.22
CA SER A 68 -32.93 8.52 -12.15
C SER A 68 -32.25 8.95 -13.46
N HIS A 69 -30.94 8.73 -13.61
CA HIS A 69 -30.21 9.20 -14.77
C HIS A 69 -30.56 8.41 -16.06
N PRO A 70 -30.82 9.08 -17.20
CA PRO A 70 -31.29 8.46 -18.45
C PRO A 70 -30.38 7.37 -19.04
N LEU A 71 -29.08 7.41 -18.73
CA LEU A 71 -28.13 6.38 -19.16
C LEU A 71 -28.21 5.15 -18.27
N LEU A 72 -28.45 5.33 -16.97
CA LEU A 72 -28.56 4.22 -16.04
C LEU A 72 -29.85 3.46 -16.32
N SER A 73 -30.96 4.17 -16.56
CA SER A 73 -32.23 3.55 -16.95
C SER A 73 -32.12 2.77 -18.26
N LYS A 74 -31.40 3.28 -19.27
CA LYS A 74 -31.13 2.52 -20.52
C LYS A 74 -30.26 1.28 -20.30
N ILE A 75 -29.27 1.36 -19.40
CA ILE A 75 -28.44 0.20 -19.05
C ILE A 75 -29.27 -0.84 -18.29
N LEU A 76 -30.12 -0.39 -17.35
CA LEU A 76 -31.04 -1.23 -16.59
C LEU A 76 -32.07 -1.92 -17.48
N GLU A 77 -32.68 -1.21 -18.43
CA GLU A 77 -33.58 -1.80 -19.43
C GLU A 77 -32.88 -2.85 -20.32
N LYS A 78 -31.64 -2.59 -20.71
CA LYS A 78 -30.87 -3.55 -21.52
C LYS A 78 -30.45 -4.77 -20.71
N LEU A 79 -30.14 -4.58 -19.44
CA LEU A 79 -29.82 -5.66 -18.50
C LEU A 79 -31.05 -6.50 -18.16
N SER A 80 -32.20 -5.88 -17.88
CA SER A 80 -33.46 -6.60 -17.62
C SER A 80 -33.91 -7.42 -18.83
N PHE A 81 -33.71 -6.90 -20.04
CA PHE A 81 -33.96 -7.65 -21.28
C PHE A 81 -33.03 -8.88 -21.44
N ILE A 82 -31.78 -8.79 -20.99
CA ILE A 82 -30.79 -9.89 -21.10
C ILE A 82 -30.97 -10.93 -19.98
N THR A 83 -31.30 -10.50 -18.76
CA THR A 83 -31.41 -11.38 -17.59
C THR A 83 -32.82 -11.91 -17.37
N GLY A 84 -33.83 -11.37 -18.06
CA GLY A 84 -35.25 -11.72 -17.88
C GLY A 84 -35.81 -11.29 -16.52
N GLY A 85 -35.08 -10.48 -15.76
CA GLY A 85 -35.47 -9.97 -14.44
C GLY A 85 -36.31 -8.71 -14.52
N ASP A 86 -37.17 -8.49 -13.52
CA ASP A 86 -37.97 -7.27 -13.40
C ASP A 86 -37.07 -6.05 -13.08
N ILE A 87 -37.31 -4.92 -13.73
CA ILE A 87 -36.52 -3.69 -13.59
C ILE A 87 -36.53 -3.23 -12.12
N ALA A 88 -37.67 -3.36 -11.44
CA ALA A 88 -37.81 -3.00 -10.03
C ALA A 88 -36.86 -3.81 -9.12
N SER A 89 -36.65 -5.09 -9.43
CA SER A 89 -35.74 -5.95 -8.66
C SER A 89 -34.27 -5.58 -8.88
N LEU A 90 -33.89 -5.24 -10.12
CA LEU A 90 -32.55 -4.76 -10.47
C LEU A 90 -32.25 -3.40 -9.84
N GLU A 91 -33.22 -2.49 -9.80
CA GLU A 91 -33.07 -1.20 -9.13
C GLU A 91 -32.81 -1.35 -7.63
N ILE A 92 -33.52 -2.25 -6.95
CA ILE A 92 -33.32 -2.51 -5.52
C ILE A 92 -31.92 -3.10 -5.28
N ILE A 93 -31.50 -4.08 -6.09
CA ILE A 93 -30.17 -4.70 -5.96
C ILE A 93 -29.07 -3.64 -6.14
N ILE A 94 -29.16 -2.82 -7.18
CA ILE A 94 -28.16 -1.79 -7.47
C ILE A 94 -28.16 -0.69 -6.42
N LYS A 95 -29.32 -0.25 -5.93
CA LYS A 95 -29.40 0.72 -4.81
C LYS A 95 -28.75 0.18 -3.55
N ASN A 96 -29.00 -1.09 -3.22
CA ASN A 96 -28.43 -1.72 -2.02
C ASN A 96 -26.91 -1.89 -2.13
N GLU A 97 -26.41 -2.38 -3.26
CA GLU A 97 -24.96 -2.52 -3.51
C GLU A 97 -24.26 -1.15 -3.55
N LEU A 98 -24.82 -0.17 -4.26
CA LEU A 98 -24.27 1.17 -4.32
C LEU A 98 -24.26 1.83 -2.92
N SER A 99 -25.32 1.66 -2.14
CA SER A 99 -25.37 2.14 -0.75
C SER A 99 -24.31 1.45 0.12
N GLY A 100 -24.14 0.13 -0.06
CA GLY A 100 -23.11 -0.66 0.63
C GLY A 100 -21.71 -0.15 0.34
N LEU A 101 -21.37 0.00 -0.95
CA LEU A 101 -20.07 0.51 -1.40
C LEU A 101 -19.80 1.94 -0.89
N LEU A 102 -20.80 2.83 -0.94
CA LEU A 102 -20.67 4.21 -0.46
C LEU A 102 -20.49 4.25 1.07
N LYS A 103 -21.25 3.46 1.83
CA LYS A 103 -21.11 3.36 3.30
C LYS A 103 -19.78 2.77 3.70
N GLU A 104 -19.35 1.68 3.06
CA GLU A 104 -18.06 1.06 3.34
C GLU A 104 -16.91 2.01 3.00
N GLY A 105 -17.00 2.72 1.87
CA GLY A 105 -16.05 3.76 1.48
C GLY A 105 -15.96 4.89 2.51
N ALA A 106 -17.11 5.40 2.95
CA ALA A 106 -17.17 6.44 3.99
C ALA A 106 -16.61 5.96 5.33
N LEU A 107 -16.91 4.73 5.74
CA LEU A 107 -16.37 4.12 6.97
C LEU A 107 -14.86 3.89 6.87
N ARG A 108 -14.33 3.47 5.72
CA ARG A 108 -12.88 3.31 5.49
C ARG A 108 -12.16 4.65 5.58
N ILE A 109 -12.75 5.71 5.02
CA ILE A 109 -12.24 7.08 5.15
C ILE A 109 -12.26 7.50 6.63
N ALA A 110 -13.40 7.36 7.31
CA ALA A 110 -13.54 7.73 8.71
C ALA A 110 -12.60 6.96 9.65
N HIS A 111 -12.46 5.65 9.49
CA HIS A 111 -11.51 4.84 10.26
C HIS A 111 -10.06 5.14 9.90
N GLY A 112 -9.75 5.41 8.63
CA GLY A 112 -8.42 5.81 8.19
C GLY A 112 -7.95 7.14 8.81
N PHE A 113 -8.88 8.06 9.07
CA PHE A 113 -8.62 9.32 9.79
C PHE A 113 -8.79 9.22 11.31
N GLY A 114 -9.54 8.25 11.83
CA GLY A 114 -9.79 8.11 13.27
C GLY A 114 -8.55 7.72 14.08
N ASP A 115 -7.58 7.05 13.44
CA ASP A 115 -6.40 6.48 14.10
C ASP A 115 -5.13 7.35 13.91
N ILE A 116 -5.29 8.66 13.73
CA ILE A 116 -4.17 9.61 13.53
C ILE A 116 -3.15 9.53 14.69
N LEU A 117 -3.62 9.32 15.92
CA LEU A 117 -2.74 9.21 17.08
C LEU A 117 -1.83 7.97 16.98
N SER A 118 -2.37 6.81 16.63
CA SER A 118 -1.56 5.60 16.49
C SER A 118 -0.62 5.70 15.28
N LEU A 119 -1.05 6.32 14.18
CA LEU A 119 -0.19 6.62 13.04
C LEU A 119 1.00 7.49 13.47
N PHE A 120 0.72 8.58 14.19
CA PHE A 120 1.75 9.50 14.69
C PHE A 120 2.75 8.79 15.62
N LEU A 121 2.25 7.99 16.57
CA LEU A 121 3.08 7.21 17.48
C LEU A 121 3.94 6.18 16.73
N ASN A 122 3.35 5.44 15.78
CA ASN A 122 4.06 4.48 14.95
C ASN A 122 5.14 5.15 14.09
N LEU A 123 4.87 6.36 13.59
CA LEU A 123 5.82 7.12 12.78
C LEU A 123 7.01 7.60 13.61
N ILE A 124 6.76 8.13 14.81
CA ILE A 124 7.82 8.48 15.77
C ILE A 124 8.68 7.25 16.07
N LEU A 125 8.05 6.13 16.42
CA LEU A 125 8.76 4.90 16.74
C LEU A 125 9.58 4.39 15.54
N THR A 126 9.00 4.44 14.34
CA THR A 126 9.66 4.01 13.11
C THR A 126 10.90 4.84 12.82
N PHE A 127 10.81 6.17 12.93
CA PHE A 127 11.97 7.05 12.73
C PHE A 127 13.00 6.93 13.85
N PHE A 128 12.55 6.75 15.09
CA PHE A 128 13.44 6.46 16.22
C PHE A 128 14.23 5.17 15.99
N ILE A 129 13.58 4.08 15.60
CA ILE A 129 14.25 2.82 15.26
C ILE A 129 15.18 3.03 14.05
N ALA A 130 14.71 3.70 13.00
CA ALA A 130 15.52 3.98 11.82
C ALA A 130 16.79 4.78 12.16
N PHE A 131 16.73 5.68 13.14
CA PHE A 131 17.89 6.45 13.61
C PHE A 131 18.98 5.54 14.16
N PHE A 132 18.63 4.65 15.08
CA PHE A 132 19.60 3.71 15.66
C PHE A 132 20.11 2.71 14.62
N PHE A 133 19.26 2.25 13.71
CA PHE A 133 19.70 1.37 12.62
C PHE A 133 20.64 2.08 11.62
N LEU A 134 20.41 3.36 11.30
CA LEU A 134 21.33 4.13 10.45
C LEU A 134 22.66 4.41 11.15
N LYS A 135 22.61 4.78 12.43
CA LYS A 135 23.80 5.14 13.20
C LYS A 135 24.67 3.93 13.56
N ASP A 136 24.04 2.89 14.10
CA ASP A 136 24.70 1.76 14.79
C ASP A 136 24.33 0.39 14.19
N GLY A 137 23.55 0.34 13.11
CA GLY A 137 23.02 -0.91 12.56
C GLY A 137 24.07 -1.92 12.13
N HIS A 138 25.24 -1.49 11.64
CA HIS A 138 26.32 -2.40 11.29
C HIS A 138 26.86 -3.17 12.51
N HIS A 139 26.98 -2.50 13.67
CA HIS A 139 27.38 -3.15 14.91
C HIS A 139 26.31 -4.12 15.41
N PHE A 140 25.03 -3.76 15.28
CA PHE A 140 23.92 -4.61 15.67
C PHE A 140 23.86 -5.89 14.83
N VAL A 141 23.97 -5.76 13.50
CA VAL A 141 23.98 -6.91 12.57
C VAL A 141 25.18 -7.81 12.83
N LYS A 142 26.38 -7.24 13.00
CA LYS A 142 27.59 -8.03 13.28
C LYS A 142 27.47 -8.80 14.60
N LYS A 143 26.92 -8.18 15.64
CA LYS A 143 26.73 -8.84 16.94
C LYS A 143 25.72 -9.99 16.86
N ILE A 144 24.67 -9.84 16.06
CA ILE A 144 23.75 -10.96 15.76
C ILE A 144 24.48 -12.07 15.00
N GLU A 145 25.27 -11.72 13.98
CA GLU A 145 26.07 -12.66 13.20
C GLU A 145 27.10 -13.42 14.07
N GLU A 146 27.62 -12.82 15.14
CA GLU A 146 28.53 -13.45 16.11
C GLU A 146 27.83 -14.49 17.00
N PHE A 147 26.53 -14.33 17.30
CA PHE A 147 25.76 -15.33 18.05
C PHE A 147 25.27 -16.51 17.21
N LEU A 148 25.32 -16.39 15.88
CA LEU A 148 24.88 -17.45 14.98
C LEU A 148 26.02 -18.46 14.74
N PRO A 149 25.84 -19.74 15.10
CA PRO A 149 26.86 -20.78 14.92
C PRO A 149 26.90 -21.32 13.48
N PHE A 150 26.86 -20.42 12.49
CA PHE A 150 26.83 -20.77 11.07
C PHE A 150 28.13 -20.42 10.37
N ALA A 151 28.37 -21.04 9.21
CA ALA A 151 29.45 -20.64 8.33
C ALA A 151 29.21 -19.21 7.80
N GLU A 152 30.29 -18.48 7.52
CA GLU A 152 30.21 -17.10 6.99
C GLU A 152 29.46 -17.00 5.66
N VAL A 153 29.47 -18.11 4.88
CA VAL A 153 28.70 -18.25 3.64
C VAL A 153 27.20 -18.19 3.92
N ASP A 154 26.73 -18.91 4.93
CA ASP A 154 25.30 -18.97 5.30
C ASP A 154 24.82 -17.64 5.88
N LYS A 155 25.63 -17.02 6.75
CA LYS A 155 25.35 -15.67 7.27
C LYS A 155 25.20 -14.64 6.16
N THR A 156 26.10 -14.68 5.18
CA THR A 156 26.06 -13.80 4.01
C THR A 156 24.84 -14.06 3.14
N SER A 157 24.45 -15.32 2.96
CA SER A 157 23.24 -15.72 2.23
C SER A 157 21.98 -15.13 2.89
N ILE A 158 21.81 -15.31 4.19
CA ILE A 158 20.69 -14.77 4.98
C ILE A 158 20.64 -13.24 4.89
N ARG A 159 21.78 -12.57 5.07
CA ARG A 159 21.88 -11.11 4.95
C ARG A 159 21.46 -10.62 3.57
N ASN A 160 21.94 -11.26 2.51
CA ASN A 160 21.57 -10.92 1.14
C ASN A 160 20.08 -11.18 0.87
N GLN A 161 19.51 -12.24 1.44
CA GLN A 161 18.10 -12.55 1.32
C GLN A 161 17.22 -11.46 1.95
N ILE A 162 17.51 -11.07 3.20
CA ILE A 162 16.82 -9.96 3.89
C ILE A 162 16.95 -8.67 3.09
N ARG A 163 18.18 -8.36 2.64
CA ARG A 163 18.47 -7.17 1.84
C ARG A 163 17.66 -7.13 0.55
N ASN A 164 17.63 -8.24 -0.18
CA ASN A 164 16.89 -8.36 -1.44
C ASN A 164 15.39 -8.21 -1.22
N ILE A 165 14.82 -8.79 -0.17
CA ILE A 165 13.37 -8.66 0.12
C ILE A 165 13.03 -7.22 0.46
N ILE A 166 13.85 -6.55 1.28
CA ILE A 166 13.67 -5.13 1.61
C ILE A 166 13.72 -4.25 0.35
N TYR A 167 14.74 -4.42 -0.51
CA TYR A 167 14.87 -3.63 -1.73
C TYR A 167 13.77 -3.94 -2.75
N THR A 168 13.44 -5.21 -2.96
CA THR A 168 12.36 -5.62 -3.88
C THR A 168 11.02 -5.04 -3.42
N THR A 169 10.76 -5.04 -2.11
CA THR A 169 9.54 -4.43 -1.55
C THR A 169 9.53 -2.92 -1.74
N PHE A 170 10.64 -2.23 -1.48
CA PHE A 170 10.71 -0.77 -1.60
C PHE A 170 10.61 -0.30 -3.05
N TYR A 171 11.47 -0.82 -3.93
CA TYR A 171 11.49 -0.45 -5.34
C TYR A 171 10.26 -0.96 -6.07
N GLY A 172 9.76 -2.15 -5.70
CA GLY A 172 8.48 -2.64 -6.19
C GLY A 172 7.32 -1.73 -5.80
N GLY A 173 7.31 -1.23 -4.55
CA GLY A 173 6.37 -0.21 -4.10
C GLY A 173 6.44 1.07 -4.93
N ILE A 174 7.63 1.59 -5.22
CA ILE A 174 7.82 2.76 -6.09
C ILE A 174 7.27 2.50 -7.51
N LEU A 175 7.58 1.34 -8.10
CA LEU A 175 7.09 0.98 -9.42
C LEU A 175 5.55 0.97 -9.45
N ILE A 176 4.94 0.37 -8.43
CA ILE A 176 3.48 0.30 -8.28
C ILE A 176 2.89 1.70 -8.11
N ALA A 177 3.50 2.53 -7.27
CA ALA A 177 3.10 3.92 -7.06
C ALA A 177 3.10 4.72 -8.37
N MET A 178 4.16 4.57 -9.17
CA MET A 178 4.27 5.21 -10.47
C MET A 178 3.19 4.72 -11.45
N LEU A 179 2.94 3.41 -11.49
CA LEU A 179 1.90 2.83 -12.34
C LEU A 179 0.51 3.33 -11.94
N GLN A 180 0.16 3.24 -10.66
CA GLN A 180 -1.12 3.70 -10.14
C GLN A 180 -1.32 5.21 -10.37
N GLY A 181 -0.30 6.01 -10.07
CA GLY A 181 -0.35 7.46 -10.29
C GLY A 181 -0.46 7.85 -11.77
N THR A 182 0.21 7.12 -12.66
CA THR A 182 0.12 7.35 -14.11
C THR A 182 -1.26 6.98 -14.63
N ILE A 183 -1.78 5.80 -14.27
CA ILE A 183 -3.10 5.33 -14.72
C ILE A 183 -4.20 6.27 -14.23
N LEU A 184 -4.19 6.64 -12.96
CA LEU A 184 -5.19 7.58 -12.43
C LEU A 184 -4.98 8.99 -12.96
N GLY A 185 -3.75 9.46 -13.14
CA GLY A 185 -3.47 10.75 -13.77
C GLY A 185 -4.01 10.84 -15.20
N ILE A 186 -3.81 9.80 -16.01
CA ILE A 186 -4.37 9.70 -17.36
C ILE A 186 -5.91 9.65 -17.31
N THR A 187 -6.47 8.90 -16.35
CA THR A 187 -7.92 8.83 -16.15
C THR A 187 -8.48 10.21 -15.83
N PHE A 188 -7.90 10.94 -14.87
CA PHE A 188 -8.31 12.31 -14.53
C PHE A 188 -8.18 13.27 -15.70
N TYR A 189 -7.17 13.11 -16.55
CA TYR A 189 -7.01 13.89 -17.77
C TYR A 189 -8.18 13.65 -18.75
N PHE A 190 -8.53 12.40 -19.03
CA PHE A 190 -9.67 12.07 -19.90
C PHE A 190 -11.04 12.45 -19.31
N LEU A 191 -11.13 12.60 -18.00
CA LEU A 191 -12.33 13.07 -17.31
C LEU A 191 -12.43 14.60 -17.26
N ASP A 192 -11.52 15.34 -17.91
CA ASP A 192 -11.39 16.80 -17.83
C ASP A 192 -11.36 17.34 -16.40
N MET A 193 -10.75 16.60 -15.45
CA MET A 193 -10.56 17.13 -14.10
C MET A 193 -9.43 18.17 -14.10
N PRO A 194 -9.63 19.30 -13.40
CA PRO A 194 -8.57 20.28 -13.25
C PRO A 194 -7.36 19.64 -12.55
N SER A 195 -6.16 19.98 -13.01
CA SER A 195 -4.90 19.53 -12.40
C SER A 195 -4.74 17.99 -12.38
N SER A 196 -5.09 17.30 -13.46
CA SER A 196 -4.98 15.83 -13.58
C SER A 196 -3.61 15.26 -13.20
N THR A 197 -2.53 15.95 -13.56
CA THR A 197 -1.15 15.59 -13.17
C THR A 197 -0.94 15.63 -11.65
N LEU A 198 -1.53 16.62 -10.97
CA LEU A 198 -1.44 16.74 -9.52
C LEU A 198 -2.17 15.59 -8.83
N TRP A 199 -3.35 15.22 -9.34
CA TRP A 199 -4.12 14.09 -8.81
C TRP A 199 -3.44 12.72 -9.07
N GLY A 200 -2.78 12.56 -10.21
CA GLY A 200 -1.94 11.40 -10.49
C GLY A 200 -0.74 11.32 -9.54
N PHE A 201 -0.07 12.45 -9.26
CA PHE A 201 1.01 12.51 -8.28
C PHE A 201 0.51 12.23 -6.85
N ALA A 202 -0.62 12.82 -6.47
CA ALA A 202 -1.28 12.57 -5.19
C ALA A 202 -1.60 11.09 -5.01
N THR A 203 -2.06 10.42 -6.07
CA THR A 203 -2.30 8.97 -6.09
C THR A 203 -1.01 8.19 -5.86
N ALA A 204 0.09 8.55 -6.53
CA ALA A 204 1.37 7.88 -6.35
C ALA A 204 1.86 8.01 -4.90
N VAL A 205 1.74 9.20 -4.30
CA VAL A 205 2.09 9.43 -2.88
C VAL A 205 1.17 8.63 -1.97
N ALA A 206 -0.14 8.65 -2.23
CA ALA A 206 -1.14 7.95 -1.42
C ALA A 206 -0.99 6.42 -1.48
N SER A 207 -0.46 5.86 -2.57
CA SER A 207 -0.21 4.40 -2.69
C SER A 207 0.76 3.83 -1.65
N PHE A 208 1.61 4.67 -1.05
CA PHE A 208 2.50 4.27 0.03
C PHE A 208 1.77 4.11 1.37
N ILE A 209 0.55 4.63 1.49
CA ILE A 209 -0.28 4.53 2.69
C ILE A 209 -0.90 3.14 2.74
N PRO A 210 -0.54 2.29 3.72
CA PRO A 210 -1.19 0.99 3.88
C PRO A 210 -2.69 1.18 4.13
N VAL A 211 -3.51 0.22 3.68
CA VAL A 211 -4.99 0.19 3.82
C VAL A 211 -5.73 1.23 2.97
N LEU A 212 -5.28 2.48 2.91
CA LEU A 212 -5.91 3.57 2.16
C LEU A 212 -5.44 3.63 0.70
N GLY A 213 -4.14 3.52 0.43
CA GLY A 213 -3.56 3.48 -0.91
C GLY A 213 -4.09 4.54 -1.88
N ALA A 214 -4.24 4.15 -3.15
CA ALA A 214 -4.85 5.00 -4.18
C ALA A 214 -6.34 5.31 -3.94
N PHE A 215 -7.06 4.50 -3.14
CA PHE A 215 -8.48 4.71 -2.82
C PHE A 215 -8.72 6.05 -2.12
N ALA A 216 -7.77 6.53 -1.32
CA ALA A 216 -7.83 7.84 -0.70
C ALA A 216 -8.01 9.00 -1.69
N VAL A 217 -7.58 8.82 -2.96
CA VAL A 217 -7.70 9.82 -4.00
C VAL A 217 -8.91 9.57 -4.89
N TRP A 218 -8.99 8.40 -5.53
CA TRP A 218 -10.05 8.16 -6.51
C TRP A 218 -11.43 7.98 -5.88
N GLY A 219 -11.50 7.48 -4.64
CA GLY A 219 -12.77 7.28 -3.91
C GLY A 219 -13.52 8.59 -3.71
N PRO A 220 -12.97 9.57 -2.96
CA PRO A 220 -13.58 10.89 -2.80
C PRO A 220 -13.80 11.62 -4.13
N ALA A 221 -12.84 11.55 -5.06
CA ALA A 221 -12.98 12.19 -6.37
C ALA A 221 -14.16 11.60 -7.19
N SER A 222 -14.41 10.30 -7.08
CA SER A 222 -15.57 9.67 -7.73
C SER A 222 -16.88 10.14 -7.13
N ILE A 223 -16.97 10.22 -5.80
CA ILE A 223 -18.15 10.74 -5.09
C ILE A 223 -18.40 12.21 -5.47
N TYR A 224 -17.35 13.03 -5.53
CA TYR A 224 -17.43 14.42 -5.97
C TYR A 224 -18.03 14.57 -7.37
N LEU A 225 -17.55 13.78 -8.34
CA LEU A 225 -18.06 13.81 -9.72
C LEU A 225 -19.53 13.38 -9.78
N LEU A 226 -19.90 12.33 -9.04
CA LEU A 226 -21.28 11.87 -8.96
C LEU A 226 -22.19 12.94 -8.34
N ALA A 227 -21.76 13.58 -7.25
CA ALA A 227 -22.51 14.64 -6.56
C ALA A 227 -22.68 15.92 -7.39
N LYS A 228 -21.80 16.15 -8.37
CA LYS A 228 -21.95 17.23 -9.36
C LYS A 228 -22.83 16.87 -10.56
N GLY A 229 -23.49 15.71 -10.53
CA GLY A 229 -24.30 15.22 -11.66
C GLY A 229 -23.48 14.69 -12.84
N LEU A 230 -22.14 14.63 -12.74
CA LEU A 230 -21.25 14.11 -13.77
C LEU A 230 -21.15 12.57 -13.69
N ILE A 231 -22.30 11.91 -13.85
CA ILE A 231 -22.49 10.49 -13.52
C ILE A 231 -21.57 9.58 -14.35
N ILE A 232 -21.43 9.85 -15.65
CA ILE A 232 -20.54 9.07 -16.54
C ILE A 232 -19.10 9.16 -16.05
N LYS A 233 -18.64 10.37 -15.71
CA LYS A 233 -17.26 10.62 -15.28
C LYS A 233 -16.98 9.93 -13.94
N GLY A 234 -17.91 10.02 -12.99
CA GLY A 234 -17.83 9.32 -11.71
C GLY A 234 -17.80 7.79 -11.87
N LEU A 235 -18.68 7.22 -12.70
CA LEU A 235 -18.74 5.77 -12.92
C LEU A 235 -17.48 5.22 -13.60
N ILE A 236 -16.92 5.93 -14.59
CA ILE A 236 -15.63 5.57 -15.20
C ILE A 236 -14.54 5.51 -14.13
N LEU A 237 -14.46 6.53 -13.27
CA LEU A 237 -13.45 6.58 -12.21
C LEU A 237 -13.62 5.45 -11.19
N VAL A 238 -14.86 5.11 -10.81
CA VAL A 238 -15.15 3.94 -9.96
C VAL A 238 -14.69 2.65 -10.63
N MET A 239 -14.97 2.46 -11.93
CA MET A 239 -14.53 1.25 -12.64
C MET A 239 -13.00 1.15 -12.71
N VAL A 240 -12.31 2.24 -13.03
CA VAL A 240 -10.84 2.28 -13.04
C VAL A 240 -10.28 1.97 -11.64
N GLY A 241 -10.81 2.62 -10.60
CA GLY A 241 -10.38 2.43 -9.22
C GLY A 241 -10.67 1.03 -8.68
N ALA A 242 -11.88 0.53 -8.85
CA ALA A 242 -12.31 -0.75 -8.31
C ALA A 242 -11.75 -1.95 -9.09
N PHE A 243 -11.54 -1.82 -10.40
CA PHE A 243 -11.06 -2.93 -11.23
C PHE A 243 -9.56 -2.82 -11.52
N ILE A 244 -9.10 -1.75 -12.15
CA ILE A 244 -7.70 -1.64 -12.61
C ILE A 244 -6.75 -1.51 -11.42
N ILE A 245 -7.02 -0.60 -10.49
CA ILE A 245 -6.16 -0.39 -9.32
C ILE A 245 -6.19 -1.61 -8.40
N SER A 246 -7.36 -2.22 -8.19
CA SER A 246 -7.50 -3.48 -7.44
C SER A 246 -6.69 -4.63 -8.06
N LEU A 247 -6.67 -4.76 -9.39
CA LEU A 247 -5.80 -5.74 -10.06
C LEU A 247 -4.31 -5.47 -9.76
N ILE A 248 -3.90 -4.20 -9.75
CA ILE A 248 -2.52 -3.84 -9.42
C ILE A 248 -2.19 -4.23 -7.98
N ASP A 249 -3.06 -3.93 -7.02
CA ASP A 249 -2.84 -4.22 -5.61
C ASP A 249 -2.90 -5.72 -5.29
N ASN A 250 -3.80 -6.47 -5.94
CA ASN A 250 -4.05 -7.87 -5.62
C ASN A 250 -3.25 -8.87 -6.45
N VAL A 251 -2.75 -8.47 -7.63
CA VAL A 251 -2.03 -9.37 -8.54
C VAL A 251 -0.61 -8.87 -8.76
N LEU A 252 -0.47 -7.62 -9.23
CA LEU A 252 0.84 -7.10 -9.65
C LEU A 252 1.78 -6.91 -8.45
N LYS A 253 1.26 -6.43 -7.32
CA LYS A 253 2.04 -6.22 -6.09
C LYS A 253 2.64 -7.52 -5.54
N PRO A 254 1.88 -8.60 -5.33
CA PRO A 254 2.46 -9.91 -5.01
C PRO A 254 3.48 -10.42 -6.03
N LEU A 255 3.22 -10.20 -7.33
CA LEU A 255 4.08 -10.69 -8.41
C LEU A 255 5.44 -9.99 -8.43
N ILE A 256 5.46 -8.67 -8.21
CA ILE A 256 6.68 -7.87 -8.13
C ILE A 256 7.47 -8.22 -6.86
N ILE A 257 6.77 -8.44 -5.75
CA ILE A 257 7.39 -8.70 -4.44
C ILE A 257 7.82 -10.17 -4.30
N LYS A 258 7.58 -11.03 -5.30
CA LYS A 258 7.95 -12.46 -5.25
C LYS A 258 9.39 -12.64 -4.79
N GLY A 259 9.54 -13.11 -3.55
CA GLY A 259 10.80 -13.63 -3.05
C GLY A 259 11.17 -14.88 -3.84
N LYS A 260 12.45 -15.03 -4.20
CA LYS A 260 13.01 -16.25 -4.81
C LYS A 260 13.08 -17.38 -3.79
N VAL A 261 11.95 -17.76 -3.23
CA VAL A 261 11.88 -18.83 -2.23
C VAL A 261 11.28 -20.05 -2.91
N LYS A 262 12.10 -21.10 -3.05
CA LYS A 262 11.70 -22.40 -3.61
C LYS A 262 10.90 -23.19 -2.57
N LEU A 263 9.77 -22.66 -2.11
CA LEU A 263 8.90 -23.38 -1.18
C LEU A 263 7.68 -23.95 -1.92
N PRO A 264 7.22 -25.15 -1.53
CA PRO A 264 5.91 -25.63 -1.94
C PRO A 264 4.82 -24.59 -1.62
N LEU A 265 3.87 -24.41 -2.54
CA LEU A 265 2.85 -23.35 -2.48
C LEU A 265 2.06 -23.36 -1.15
N ILE A 266 1.82 -24.54 -0.57
CA ILE A 266 1.10 -24.70 0.69
C ILE A 266 1.78 -23.95 1.85
N PHE A 267 3.10 -23.97 1.92
CA PHE A 267 3.84 -23.29 2.98
C PHE A 267 3.86 -21.78 2.77
N ILE A 268 3.93 -21.33 1.52
CA ILE A 268 3.79 -19.91 1.19
C ILE A 268 2.40 -19.43 1.64
N PHE A 269 1.35 -20.15 1.31
CA PHE A 269 -0.02 -19.80 1.68
C PHE A 269 -0.22 -19.74 3.20
N LEU A 270 0.23 -20.78 3.93
CA LEU A 270 0.16 -20.80 5.39
C LEU A 270 0.97 -19.67 6.02
N SER A 271 2.16 -19.37 5.49
CA SER A 271 3.00 -18.27 5.98
C SER A 271 2.33 -16.91 5.78
N VAL A 272 1.63 -16.70 4.65
CA VAL A 272 0.86 -15.49 4.38
C VAL A 272 -0.33 -15.37 5.34
N LEU A 273 -1.12 -16.43 5.51
CA LEU A 273 -2.26 -16.41 6.43
C LEU A 273 -1.83 -16.18 7.88
N GLY A 274 -0.82 -16.91 8.35
CA GLY A 274 -0.26 -16.73 9.68
C GLY A 274 0.35 -15.34 9.86
N GLY A 275 1.07 -14.86 8.84
CA GLY A 275 1.63 -13.51 8.81
C GLY A 275 0.54 -12.45 8.91
N ILE A 276 -0.53 -12.54 8.12
CA ILE A 276 -1.64 -11.58 8.14
C ILE A 276 -2.33 -11.57 9.51
N LYS A 277 -2.51 -12.74 10.12
CA LYS A 277 -3.14 -12.85 11.44
C LYS A 277 -2.33 -12.15 12.54
N ILE A 278 -1.00 -12.21 12.49
CA ILE A 278 -0.12 -11.67 13.55
C ILE A 278 0.26 -10.21 13.27
N PHE A 279 0.63 -9.90 12.02
CA PHE A 279 1.22 -8.62 11.62
C PHE A 279 0.29 -7.76 10.75
N GLY A 280 -0.98 -8.17 10.57
CA GLY A 280 -1.92 -7.49 9.68
C GLY A 280 -1.48 -7.56 8.21
N LEU A 281 -1.87 -6.57 7.39
CA LEU A 281 -1.59 -6.58 5.95
C LEU A 281 -0.08 -6.67 5.62
N ILE A 282 0.78 -6.12 6.48
CA ILE A 282 2.26 -6.19 6.35
C ILE A 282 2.74 -7.65 6.47
N GLY A 283 1.98 -8.48 7.19
CA GLY A 283 2.19 -9.91 7.34
C GLY A 283 2.19 -10.71 6.04
N PHE A 284 1.60 -10.18 4.97
CA PHE A 284 1.70 -10.77 3.63
C PHE A 284 3.16 -10.84 3.14
N ILE A 285 3.97 -9.84 3.50
CA ILE A 285 5.38 -9.74 3.11
C ILE A 285 6.26 -10.43 4.17
N ILE A 286 5.98 -10.17 5.45
CA ILE A 286 6.78 -10.68 6.57
C ILE A 286 6.61 -12.20 6.72
N GLY A 287 5.42 -12.74 6.50
CA GLY A 287 5.11 -14.16 6.68
C GLY A 287 6.04 -15.09 5.87
N PRO A 288 6.06 -14.98 4.53
CA PRO A 288 6.96 -15.75 3.70
C PRO A 288 8.44 -15.53 3.99
N LEU A 289 8.83 -14.30 4.38
CA LEU A 289 10.21 -13.99 4.77
C LEU A 289 10.61 -14.77 6.03
N VAL A 290 9.82 -14.68 7.09
CA VAL A 290 10.09 -15.37 8.37
C VAL A 290 10.11 -16.87 8.16
N PHE A 291 9.14 -17.39 7.40
CA PHE A 291 9.10 -18.82 7.09
C PHE A 291 10.31 -19.26 6.25
N SER A 292 10.73 -18.45 5.26
CA SER A 292 11.93 -18.76 4.49
C SER A 292 13.19 -18.74 5.34
N LEU A 293 13.33 -17.79 6.27
CA LEU A 293 14.46 -17.75 7.20
C LEU A 293 14.47 -18.97 8.13
N PHE A 294 13.29 -19.41 8.57
CA PHE A 294 13.13 -20.63 9.34
C PHE A 294 13.56 -21.88 8.54
N VAL A 295 13.15 -22.00 7.28
CA VAL A 295 13.61 -23.11 6.43
C VAL A 295 15.11 -23.06 6.18
N SER A 296 15.67 -21.90 5.86
CA SER A 296 17.12 -21.73 5.72
C SER A 296 17.86 -22.15 6.99
N PHE A 297 17.34 -21.79 8.16
CA PHE A 297 17.89 -22.20 9.46
C PHE A 297 17.85 -23.73 9.63
N LEU A 298 16.73 -24.38 9.29
CA LEU A 298 16.61 -25.84 9.36
C LEU A 298 17.55 -26.56 8.38
N GLU A 299 17.74 -26.04 7.17
CA GLU A 299 18.69 -26.58 6.20
C GLU A 299 20.13 -26.49 6.70
N ILE A 300 20.52 -25.35 7.29
CA ILE A 300 21.84 -25.18 7.91
C ILE A 300 22.01 -26.15 9.08
N LEU A 301 21.00 -26.28 9.94
CA LEU A 301 21.03 -27.22 11.07
C LEU A 301 21.15 -28.68 10.61
N LYS A 302 20.41 -29.07 9.57
CA LYS A 302 20.51 -30.40 8.97
C LYS A 302 21.90 -30.66 8.41
N ASN A 303 22.52 -29.69 7.73
CA ASN A 303 23.86 -29.83 7.20
C ASN A 303 24.91 -29.93 8.32
N PHE A 304 24.70 -29.21 9.43
CA PHE A 304 25.56 -29.28 10.60
C PHE A 304 25.51 -30.65 11.28
N ILE A 305 24.31 -31.23 11.41
CA ILE A 305 24.11 -32.56 12.03
C ILE A 305 24.53 -33.69 11.09
N GLY A 306 24.17 -33.63 9.80
CA GLY A 306 24.52 -34.65 8.80
C GLY A 306 26.00 -34.68 8.41
N GLY A 307 26.74 -33.60 8.69
CA GLY A 307 28.20 -33.56 8.55
C GLY A 307 28.97 -34.33 9.62
N SER A 308 28.34 -34.73 10.74
CA SER A 308 29.01 -35.47 11.82
C SER A 308 28.95 -37.00 11.67
N GLU A 309 28.30 -37.54 10.64
CA GLU A 309 28.25 -38.99 10.37
C GLU A 309 29.35 -39.49 9.42
N ASN A 310 30.16 -38.59 8.84
CA ASN A 310 31.21 -38.93 7.86
C ASN A 310 32.65 -38.64 8.35
N VAL A 311 32.90 -38.67 9.66
CA VAL A 311 34.26 -38.66 10.26
C VAL A 311 34.40 -39.86 11.18
#